data_AF-A0A1H9L543-F1
#
_entry.id   AF-A0A1H9L543-F1
#
_cell.length_a   1.000
_cell.length_b   1.000
_cell.length_c   1.000
_cell.angle_alpha   90.00
_cell.angle_beta   90.00
_cell.angle_gamma   90.00
#
_symmetry.space_group_name_H-M   'P 1'
#
loop_
_entity.id
_entity.type
_entity.pdbx_description
1 polymer ?
#
loop_
_entity_poly.entity_id
_entity_poly.type
_entity_poly.pdbx_seq_one_letter_code
_entity_poly.pdbx_strand_id
1 'polypeptide(L)'
;MTSEQHQRLRLAVAQQVAPAQVIEPDILPRMRWLDVIGDRHRDELGSTWAQVDGNERGEAFFHLLTGLTETADFRSPAGARDLAYRVLDMLQAMDADAGLCNELFACAREVTCQDSITLRFSDLEVRLLVWRAQQGNVGGNRERALLYLGRQLWRLEAVDRIALEDVQAQRATGGNPDEIEVVLAYRLALRRELDLPLRINDMLFRNLAGVGTRQVAQARERVLAAEGSETLARSLAERDFWCQHLRQAYQTRFDAFDAPYHARMEALMADRSLSEAVRLGQIGQVQEERMLAERTRMLEMTRHALEVVAEQEVAVR
;
A
#
# COMPACT_ATOMS: atom_id res chain seq x y z
N MET A 1 -21.64 69.46 -17.30
CA MET A 1 -20.74 68.29 -17.16
C MET A 1 -20.20 67.93 -18.53
N THR A 2 -18.88 67.82 -18.69
CA THR A 2 -18.20 67.69 -19.99
C THR A 2 -18.28 66.27 -20.55
N SER A 3 -18.08 66.11 -21.87
CA SER A 3 -18.14 64.82 -22.57
C SER A 3 -17.22 63.75 -21.95
N GLU A 4 -16.08 64.17 -21.38
CA GLU A 4 -15.18 63.31 -20.59
C GLU A 4 -15.81 62.74 -19.31
N GLN A 5 -16.70 63.49 -18.64
CA GLN A 5 -17.37 63.02 -17.43
C GLN A 5 -18.43 61.96 -17.77
N HIS A 6 -19.13 62.09 -18.90
CA HIS A 6 -20.04 61.06 -19.40
C HIS A 6 -19.30 59.78 -19.83
N GLN A 7 -18.10 59.93 -20.41
CA GLN A 7 -17.30 58.80 -20.84
C GLN A 7 -16.65 58.06 -19.66
N ARG A 8 -16.24 58.79 -18.61
CA ARG A 8 -15.80 58.20 -17.33
C ARG A 8 -16.92 57.46 -16.60
N LEU A 9 -18.15 58.00 -16.59
CA LEU A 9 -19.29 57.32 -15.98
C LEU A 9 -19.66 56.03 -16.74
N ARG A 10 -19.60 56.05 -18.08
CA ARG A 10 -19.84 54.85 -18.90
C ARG A 10 -18.77 53.78 -18.71
N LEU A 11 -17.50 54.16 -18.57
CA LEU A 11 -16.42 53.20 -18.27
C LEU A 11 -16.52 52.64 -16.84
N ALA A 12 -17.01 53.43 -15.88
CA ALA A 12 -17.26 52.97 -14.51
C ALA A 12 -18.46 52.02 -14.41
N VAL A 13 -19.48 52.19 -15.26
CA VAL A 13 -20.66 51.30 -15.32
C VAL A 13 -20.42 50.05 -16.21
N ALA A 14 -19.44 50.10 -17.12
CA ALA A 14 -19.06 48.98 -17.99
C ALA A 14 -18.00 48.03 -17.37
N GLN A 15 -17.48 48.34 -16.19
CA GLN A 15 -16.81 47.34 -15.37
C GLN A 15 -17.87 46.37 -14.86
N GLN A 16 -18.11 45.31 -15.64
CA GLN A 16 -18.79 44.12 -15.18
C GLN A 16 -18.23 43.77 -13.81
N VAL A 17 -19.07 43.88 -12.79
CA VAL A 17 -18.87 43.15 -11.54
C VAL A 17 -18.68 41.71 -12.01
N ALA A 18 -17.44 41.22 -11.90
CA ALA A 18 -17.14 39.82 -12.14
C ALA A 18 -18.22 39.01 -11.40
N PRO A 19 -18.83 37.99 -12.02
CA PRO A 19 -19.82 37.18 -11.32
C PRO A 19 -19.18 36.81 -10.00
N ALA A 20 -19.83 37.18 -8.90
CA ALA A 20 -19.35 36.84 -7.57
C ALA A 20 -18.92 35.39 -7.64
N GLN A 21 -17.63 35.13 -7.42
CA GLN A 21 -17.15 33.75 -7.32
C GLN A 21 -18.11 33.11 -6.33
N VAL A 22 -18.91 32.17 -6.82
CA VAL A 22 -19.62 31.27 -5.95
C VAL A 22 -18.49 30.55 -5.27
N ILE A 23 -18.11 31.03 -4.09
CA ILE A 23 -17.32 30.27 -3.15
C ILE A 23 -18.22 29.08 -2.88
N GLU A 24 -18.01 27.99 -3.63
CA GLU A 24 -18.54 26.70 -3.24
C GLU A 24 -18.19 26.58 -1.76
N PRO A 25 -19.18 26.32 -0.88
CA PRO A 25 -18.88 26.21 0.53
C PRO A 25 -17.74 25.21 0.60
N ASP A 26 -16.62 25.64 1.19
CA ASP A 26 -15.50 24.78 1.53
C ASP A 26 -16.06 23.82 2.59
N ILE A 27 -16.83 22.83 2.12
CA ILE A 27 -17.29 21.72 2.90
C ILE A 27 -15.98 21.01 3.16
N LEU A 28 -15.38 21.35 4.30
CA LEU A 28 -14.19 20.69 4.84
C LEU A 28 -14.28 19.23 4.44
N PRO A 29 -13.33 18.67 3.69
CA PRO A 29 -13.44 17.32 3.11
C PRO A 29 -13.95 16.28 4.12
N ARG A 30 -13.55 16.44 5.39
CA ARG A 30 -14.06 15.76 6.58
C ARG A 30 -15.60 15.69 6.69
N MET A 31 -16.34 16.77 6.44
CA MET A 31 -17.81 16.80 6.53
C MET A 31 -18.47 15.86 5.52
N ARG A 32 -17.93 15.77 4.29
CA ARG A 32 -18.43 14.82 3.29
C ARG A 32 -18.33 13.38 3.79
N TRP A 33 -17.24 13.04 4.48
CA TRP A 33 -17.03 11.73 5.10
C TRP A 33 -18.00 11.47 6.27
N LEU A 34 -18.21 12.47 7.13
CA LEU A 34 -19.14 12.41 8.26
C LEU A 34 -20.60 12.22 7.80
N ASP A 35 -20.96 12.80 6.65
CA ASP A 35 -22.31 12.68 6.08
C ASP A 35 -22.58 11.28 5.52
N VAL A 36 -21.61 10.69 4.82
CA VAL A 36 -21.82 9.39 4.13
C VAL A 36 -21.70 8.18 5.07
N ILE A 37 -20.91 8.26 6.14
CA ILE A 37 -20.73 7.15 7.09
C ILE A 37 -22.00 6.87 7.92
N GLY A 38 -22.84 7.90 8.07
CA GLY A 38 -24.11 7.83 8.80
C GLY A 38 -23.96 8.03 10.30
N ASP A 39 -25.10 8.30 10.95
CA ASP A 39 -25.15 8.83 12.33
C ASP A 39 -24.46 7.93 13.37
N ARG A 40 -24.52 6.61 13.20
CA ARG A 40 -23.96 5.64 14.15
C ARG A 40 -22.45 5.80 14.36
N HIS A 41 -21.71 6.12 13.30
CA HIS A 41 -20.25 6.18 13.31
C HIS A 41 -19.71 7.60 13.06
N ARG A 42 -20.60 8.60 12.95
CA ARG A 42 -20.24 9.99 12.70
C ARG A 42 -19.31 10.52 13.79
N ASP A 43 -19.69 10.38 15.06
CA ASP A 43 -18.90 10.91 16.19
C ASP A 43 -17.54 10.20 16.31
N GLU A 44 -17.54 8.88 16.11
CA GLU A 44 -16.34 8.05 16.11
C GLU A 44 -15.36 8.52 15.03
N LEU A 45 -15.80 8.58 13.77
CA LEU A 45 -14.99 9.11 12.67
C LEU A 45 -14.54 10.54 12.93
N GLY A 46 -15.41 11.39 13.45
CA GLY A 46 -15.09 12.76 13.80
C GLY A 46 -13.94 12.84 14.80
N SER A 47 -14.00 12.07 15.88
CA SER A 47 -13.00 12.06 16.94
C SER A 47 -11.65 11.50 16.45
N THR A 48 -11.64 10.34 15.80
CA THR A 48 -10.42 9.69 15.30
C THR A 48 -9.75 10.54 14.22
N TRP A 49 -10.52 11.15 13.32
CA TRP A 49 -9.99 12.07 12.31
C TRP A 49 -9.22 13.21 12.96
N ALA A 50 -9.78 13.83 14.01
CA ALA A 50 -9.14 14.96 14.68
C ALA A 50 -7.83 14.56 15.40
N GLN A 51 -7.72 13.34 15.92
CA GLN A 51 -6.48 12.84 16.53
C GLN A 51 -5.37 12.66 15.49
N VAL A 52 -5.73 12.13 14.31
CA VAL A 52 -4.77 11.83 13.24
C VAL A 52 -4.36 13.08 12.45
N ASP A 53 -5.28 14.04 12.24
CA ASP A 53 -5.08 15.28 11.47
C ASP A 53 -4.16 16.30 12.16
N GLY A 54 -3.98 16.19 13.48
CA GLY A 54 -3.08 17.08 14.24
C GLY A 54 -1.59 16.96 13.91
N ASN A 55 -1.20 16.08 12.98
CA ASN A 55 0.19 15.81 12.64
C ASN A 55 0.57 16.43 11.28
N GLU A 56 1.52 17.36 11.27
CA GLU A 56 2.01 18.06 10.06
C GLU A 56 2.47 17.11 8.94
N ARG A 57 2.83 15.86 9.28
CA ARG A 57 3.24 14.84 8.29
C ARG A 57 2.07 14.23 7.50
N GLY A 58 0.84 14.48 7.92
CA GLY A 58 -0.37 13.88 7.35
C GLY A 58 -0.95 14.57 6.12
N GLU A 59 -0.40 15.71 5.69
CA GLU A 59 -0.95 16.52 4.59
C GLU A 59 -1.27 15.71 3.33
N ALA A 60 -0.31 14.92 2.82
CA ALA A 60 -0.51 14.11 1.62
C ALA A 60 -1.58 13.02 1.80
N PHE A 61 -1.69 12.46 3.00
CA PHE A 61 -2.72 11.47 3.33
C PHE A 61 -4.11 12.10 3.33
N PHE A 62 -4.29 13.27 3.94
CA PHE A 62 -5.59 13.97 3.92
C PHE A 62 -5.92 14.56 2.55
N HIS A 63 -4.93 14.94 1.75
CA HIS A 63 -5.13 15.27 0.35
C HIS A 63 -5.62 14.05 -0.45
N LEU A 64 -5.05 12.86 -0.21
CA LEU A 64 -5.53 11.60 -0.78
C LEU A 64 -7.00 11.34 -0.39
N LEU A 65 -7.36 11.49 0.89
CA LEU A 65 -8.73 11.35 1.35
C LEU A 65 -9.67 12.39 0.73
N THR A 66 -9.19 13.60 0.47
CA THR A 66 -9.98 14.62 -0.23
C THR A 66 -10.25 14.19 -1.67
N GLY A 67 -9.23 13.76 -2.39
CA GLY A 67 -9.36 13.28 -3.77
C GLY A 67 -10.24 12.03 -3.91
N LEU A 68 -10.28 11.16 -2.90
CA LEU A 68 -11.20 10.00 -2.89
C LEU A 68 -12.66 10.42 -3.02
N THR A 69 -13.03 11.60 -2.53
CA THR A 69 -14.40 12.12 -2.61
C THR A 69 -14.85 12.49 -4.03
N GLU A 70 -13.91 12.56 -4.98
CA GLU A 70 -14.15 12.88 -6.39
C GLU A 70 -14.26 11.63 -7.28
N THR A 71 -13.83 10.48 -6.74
CA THR A 71 -13.83 9.19 -7.43
C THR A 71 -15.24 8.69 -7.73
N ALA A 72 -15.37 7.81 -8.72
CA ALA A 72 -16.64 7.18 -9.06
C ALA A 72 -17.25 6.41 -7.87
N ASP A 73 -16.41 5.81 -7.02
CA ASP A 73 -16.83 5.07 -5.82
C ASP A 73 -17.64 5.94 -4.87
N PHE A 74 -17.17 7.18 -4.65
CA PHE A 74 -17.81 8.14 -3.75
C PHE A 74 -19.09 8.78 -4.33
N ARG A 75 -19.33 8.66 -5.64
CA ARG A 75 -20.56 9.19 -6.28
C ARG A 75 -21.78 8.32 -5.98
N SER A 76 -21.58 7.05 -5.66
CA SER A 76 -22.68 6.15 -5.26
C SER A 76 -22.88 6.17 -3.74
N PRO A 77 -24.11 6.24 -3.22
CA PRO A 77 -24.33 6.24 -1.77
C PRO A 77 -23.77 4.99 -1.06
N ALA A 78 -23.86 3.82 -1.70
CA ALA A 78 -23.34 2.58 -1.15
C ALA A 78 -21.80 2.56 -1.15
N GLY A 79 -21.17 2.98 -2.25
CA GLY A 79 -19.71 3.04 -2.37
C GLY A 79 -19.09 4.10 -1.46
N ALA A 80 -19.70 5.28 -1.35
CA ALA A 80 -19.25 6.33 -0.43
C ALA A 80 -19.28 5.86 1.02
N ARG A 81 -20.36 5.18 1.44
CA ARG A 81 -20.49 4.64 2.79
C ARG A 81 -19.48 3.52 3.07
N ASP A 82 -19.29 2.60 2.14
CA ASP A 82 -18.27 1.55 2.25
C ASP A 82 -16.86 2.16 2.38
N LEU A 83 -16.52 3.12 1.53
CA LEU A 83 -15.24 3.80 1.58
C LEU A 83 -15.06 4.53 2.92
N ALA A 84 -16.11 5.15 3.46
CA ALA A 84 -16.04 5.80 4.76
C ALA A 84 -15.80 4.82 5.91
N TYR A 85 -16.37 3.61 5.87
CA TYR A 85 -16.04 2.55 6.83
C TYR A 85 -14.58 2.12 6.72
N ARG A 86 -14.04 2.01 5.50
CA ARG A 86 -12.64 1.63 5.28
C ARG A 86 -11.67 2.72 5.75
N VAL A 87 -12.03 4.00 5.52
CA VAL A 87 -11.29 5.16 6.05
C VAL A 87 -11.33 5.19 7.58
N LEU A 88 -12.50 5.01 8.20
CA LEU A 88 -12.61 4.93 9.66
C LEU A 88 -11.71 3.83 10.22
N ASP A 89 -11.79 2.63 9.67
CA ASP A 89 -11.02 1.46 10.08
C ASP A 89 -9.50 1.69 9.97
N MET A 90 -9.05 2.42 8.95
CA MET A 90 -7.66 2.84 8.78
C MET A 90 -7.24 3.89 9.81
N LEU A 91 -8.05 4.94 9.99
CA LEU A 91 -7.78 6.00 10.97
C LEU A 91 -7.71 5.45 12.40
N GLN A 92 -8.56 4.49 12.75
CA GLN A 92 -8.53 3.84 14.07
C GLN A 92 -7.24 3.07 14.30
N ALA A 93 -6.72 2.38 13.28
CA ALA A 93 -5.44 1.70 13.39
C ALA A 93 -4.27 2.69 13.51
N MET A 94 -4.34 3.81 12.78
CA MET A 94 -3.33 4.89 12.86
C MET A 94 -3.33 5.59 14.21
N ASP A 95 -4.50 5.79 14.82
CA ASP A 95 -4.64 6.35 16.17
C ASP A 95 -4.07 5.41 17.24
N ALA A 96 -4.24 4.10 17.06
CA ALA A 96 -3.75 3.08 17.98
C ALA A 96 -2.22 2.84 17.92
N ASP A 97 -1.57 3.11 16.78
CA ASP A 97 -0.14 2.83 16.56
C ASP A 97 0.54 3.96 15.77
N ALA A 98 1.38 4.72 16.49
CA ALA A 98 2.13 5.83 15.90
C ALA A 98 3.15 5.38 14.83
N GLY A 99 3.64 4.14 14.90
CA GLY A 99 4.53 3.58 13.88
C GLY A 99 3.80 3.38 12.55
N LEU A 100 2.63 2.74 12.59
CA LEU A 100 1.75 2.59 11.44
C LEU A 100 1.31 3.94 10.89
N CYS A 101 0.93 4.88 11.75
CA CYS A 101 0.54 6.23 11.33
C CYS A 101 1.64 6.91 10.51
N ASN A 102 2.89 6.88 10.99
CA ASN A 102 4.02 7.44 10.27
C ASN A 102 4.32 6.68 8.96
N GLU A 103 4.18 5.36 8.94
CA GLU A 103 4.33 4.56 7.72
C GLU A 103 3.31 4.97 6.66
N LEU A 104 2.01 4.97 6.99
CA LEU A 104 0.96 5.30 6.03
C LEU A 104 1.06 6.76 5.54
N PHE A 105 1.49 7.69 6.40
CA PHE A 105 1.81 9.06 5.97
C PHE A 105 2.98 9.13 5.00
N ALA A 106 4.07 8.39 5.25
CA ALA A 106 5.20 8.35 4.33
C ALA A 106 4.79 7.77 2.97
N CYS A 107 4.00 6.70 2.97
CA CYS A 107 3.56 6.04 1.73
C CYS A 107 2.55 6.87 0.95
N ALA A 108 1.72 7.66 1.62
CA ALA A 108 0.86 8.64 0.97
C ALA A 108 1.67 9.76 0.28
N ARG A 109 2.91 10.03 0.72
CA ARG A 109 3.80 11.06 0.16
C ARG A 109 4.67 10.61 -1.00
N GLU A 110 4.91 9.31 -1.19
CA GLU A 110 5.80 8.74 -2.24
C GLU A 110 5.24 8.88 -3.68
N VAL A 111 4.55 9.98 -3.95
CA VAL A 111 3.83 10.26 -5.19
C VAL A 111 4.80 10.50 -6.34
N THR A 112 4.53 9.79 -7.44
CA THR A 112 4.82 10.28 -8.80
C THR A 112 3.52 10.83 -9.40
N CYS A 113 3.61 11.83 -10.29
CA CYS A 113 2.45 12.55 -10.85
C CYS A 113 1.46 11.71 -11.69
N GLN A 114 1.59 10.38 -11.66
CA GLN A 114 0.87 9.42 -12.51
C GLN A 114 0.07 8.38 -11.72
N ASP A 115 -0.09 8.52 -10.40
CA ASP A 115 -0.85 7.56 -9.59
C ASP A 115 -2.28 8.03 -9.33
N SER A 116 -3.29 7.18 -9.59
CA SER A 116 -4.66 7.53 -9.21
C SER A 116 -4.88 7.35 -7.72
N ILE A 117 -5.66 8.26 -7.16
CA ILE A 117 -6.06 8.31 -5.75
C ILE A 117 -6.64 6.96 -5.28
N THR A 118 -7.42 6.26 -6.12
CA THR A 118 -7.97 4.95 -5.76
C THR A 118 -6.90 3.88 -5.62
N LEU A 119 -5.93 3.84 -6.54
CA LEU A 119 -4.84 2.87 -6.49
C LEU A 119 -3.99 3.09 -5.23
N ARG A 120 -3.69 4.36 -4.92
CA ARG A 120 -2.93 4.73 -3.73
C ARG A 120 -3.65 4.34 -2.44
N PHE A 121 -4.95 4.61 -2.33
CA PHE A 121 -5.72 4.17 -1.16
C PHE A 121 -5.73 2.64 -1.03
N SER A 122 -5.90 1.91 -2.15
CA SER A 122 -5.81 0.46 -2.16
C SER A 122 -4.46 -0.05 -1.64
N ASP A 123 -3.35 0.61 -1.99
CA ASP A 123 -2.02 0.21 -1.51
C ASP A 123 -1.86 0.48 -0.01
N LEU A 124 -2.43 1.58 0.52
CA LEU A 124 -2.47 1.85 1.96
C LEU A 124 -3.29 0.80 2.72
N GLU A 125 -4.41 0.33 2.15
CA GLU A 125 -5.19 -0.76 2.73
C GLU A 125 -4.40 -2.07 2.80
N VAL A 126 -3.60 -2.36 1.77
CA VAL A 126 -2.71 -3.52 1.78
C VAL A 126 -1.66 -3.42 2.89
N ARG A 127 -1.07 -2.23 3.12
CA ARG A 127 -0.13 -2.00 4.23
C ARG A 127 -0.80 -2.17 5.60
N LEU A 128 -2.02 -1.66 5.75
CA LEU A 128 -2.82 -1.87 6.95
C LEU A 128 -3.08 -3.36 7.22
N LEU A 129 -3.33 -4.16 6.18
CA LEU A 129 -3.49 -5.61 6.31
C LEU A 129 -2.20 -6.30 6.76
N VAL A 130 -1.05 -5.90 6.23
CA VAL A 130 0.27 -6.38 6.67
C VAL A 130 0.50 -6.08 8.14
N TRP A 131 0.26 -4.84 8.56
CA TRP A 131 0.39 -4.45 9.97
C TRP A 131 -0.53 -5.27 10.86
N ARG A 132 -1.80 -5.47 10.48
CA ARG A 132 -2.74 -6.32 11.25
C ARG A 132 -2.26 -7.75 11.38
N ALA A 133 -1.69 -8.32 10.33
CA ALA A 133 -1.15 -9.68 10.37
C ALA A 133 0.08 -9.77 11.30
N GLN A 134 0.85 -8.68 11.45
CA GLN A 134 1.94 -8.59 12.43
C GLN A 134 1.44 -8.43 13.86
N GLN A 135 0.37 -7.68 14.11
CA GLN A 135 -0.20 -7.49 15.45
C GLN A 135 -1.03 -8.68 15.92
N GLY A 136 -1.64 -9.40 14.99
CA GLY A 136 -2.61 -10.43 15.27
C GLY A 136 -2.02 -11.70 15.87
N ASN A 137 -2.66 -12.18 16.92
CA ASN A 137 -2.64 -13.59 17.33
C ASN A 137 -3.80 -14.31 16.62
N VAL A 138 -3.82 -14.29 15.28
CA VAL A 138 -4.98 -14.80 14.52
C VAL A 138 -5.00 -16.32 14.57
N GLY A 139 -5.96 -16.87 15.31
CA GLY A 139 -6.51 -18.21 15.09
C GLY A 139 -5.59 -19.41 15.33
N GLY A 140 -4.43 -19.24 15.99
CA GLY A 140 -3.58 -20.35 16.42
C GLY A 140 -2.37 -20.66 15.56
N ASN A 141 -2.07 -19.91 14.48
CA ASN A 141 -0.77 -19.97 13.83
C ASN A 141 -0.45 -18.68 13.02
N ARG A 142 0.18 -17.69 13.68
CA ARG A 142 0.63 -16.43 13.06
C ARG A 142 1.51 -16.66 11.81
N GLU A 143 2.35 -17.68 11.83
CA GLU A 143 3.21 -18.04 10.69
C GLU A 143 2.36 -18.36 9.45
N ARG A 144 1.32 -19.20 9.61
CA ARG A 144 0.39 -19.55 8.52
C ARG A 144 -0.34 -18.33 7.96
N ALA A 145 -0.80 -17.43 8.81
CA ALA A 145 -1.48 -16.21 8.38
C ALA A 145 -0.56 -15.30 7.56
N LEU A 146 0.72 -15.16 7.97
CA LEU A 146 1.71 -14.36 7.25
C LEU A 146 2.13 -15.01 5.92
N LEU A 147 2.27 -16.33 5.88
CA LEU A 147 2.53 -17.07 4.64
C LEU A 147 1.38 -16.93 3.64
N TYR A 148 0.14 -17.04 4.13
CA TYR A 148 -1.05 -16.82 3.31
C TYR A 148 -1.09 -15.39 2.77
N LEU A 149 -0.88 -14.38 3.61
CA LEU A 149 -0.82 -12.99 3.17
C LEU A 149 0.31 -12.77 2.14
N GLY A 150 1.50 -13.32 2.36
CA GLY A 150 2.61 -13.21 1.41
C GLY A 150 2.29 -13.81 0.04
N ARG A 151 1.52 -14.91 -0.01
CA ARG A 151 1.00 -15.47 -1.26
C ARG A 151 0.02 -14.51 -1.94
N GLN A 152 -0.92 -13.91 -1.19
CA GLN A 152 -1.87 -12.93 -1.72
C GLN A 152 -1.15 -11.70 -2.29
N LEU A 153 -0.13 -11.18 -1.60
CA LEU A 153 0.67 -10.06 -2.06
C LEU A 153 1.48 -10.37 -3.32
N TRP A 154 2.09 -11.57 -3.38
CA TRP A 154 2.80 -12.00 -4.57
C TRP A 154 1.88 -12.08 -5.79
N ARG A 155 0.65 -12.59 -5.61
CA ARG A 155 -0.35 -12.62 -6.68
C ARG A 155 -0.75 -11.22 -7.13
N LEU A 156 -0.95 -10.29 -6.18
CA LEU A 156 -1.26 -8.89 -6.49
C LEU A 156 -0.16 -8.25 -7.34
N GLU A 157 1.10 -8.39 -6.94
CA GLU A 157 2.25 -7.88 -7.69
C GLU A 157 2.39 -8.54 -9.08
N ALA A 158 2.06 -9.83 -9.19
CA ALA A 158 2.05 -10.52 -10.49
C ALA A 158 0.94 -9.98 -11.40
N VAL A 159 -0.24 -9.70 -10.85
CA VAL A 159 -1.35 -9.07 -11.59
C VAL A 159 -0.97 -7.67 -12.07
N ASP A 160 -0.36 -6.85 -11.20
CA ASP A 160 0.08 -5.50 -11.56
C ASP A 160 1.11 -5.53 -12.69
N ARG A 161 2.09 -6.44 -12.60
CA ARG A 161 3.09 -6.61 -13.66
C ARG A 161 2.47 -6.97 -15.00
N ILE A 162 1.51 -7.90 -15.02
CA ILE A 162 0.80 -8.29 -16.25
C ILE A 162 -0.02 -7.13 -16.80
N ALA A 163 -0.69 -6.36 -15.95
CA ALA A 163 -1.42 -5.17 -16.36
C ALA A 163 -0.50 -4.12 -17.01
N LEU A 164 0.68 -3.89 -16.42
CA LEU A 164 1.69 -2.98 -16.98
C LEU A 164 2.26 -3.49 -18.30
N GLU A 165 2.51 -4.79 -18.45
CA GLU A 165 2.92 -5.38 -19.72
C GLU A 165 1.88 -5.14 -20.82
N ASP A 166 0.59 -5.31 -20.51
CA ASP A 166 -0.52 -5.04 -21.44
C ASP A 166 -0.60 -3.56 -21.83
N VAL A 167 -0.41 -2.65 -20.88
CA VAL A 167 -0.34 -1.20 -21.13
C VAL A 167 0.79 -0.90 -22.12
N GLN A 168 1.97 -1.46 -21.91
CA GLN A 168 3.11 -1.26 -22.81
C GLN A 168 2.85 -1.87 -24.20
N ALA A 169 2.23 -3.05 -24.28
CA ALA A 169 1.85 -3.66 -25.55
C ALA A 169 0.86 -2.80 -26.34
N GLN A 170 -0.15 -2.24 -25.67
CA GLN A 170 -1.11 -1.34 -26.30
C GLN A 170 -0.46 -0.04 -26.79
N ARG A 171 0.40 0.58 -25.98
CA ARG A 171 1.21 1.76 -26.37
C ARG A 171 2.05 1.48 -27.61
N ALA A 172 2.69 0.32 -27.69
CA ALA A 172 3.48 -0.09 -28.85
C ALA A 172 2.64 -0.24 -30.14
N THR A 173 1.34 -0.51 -30.03
CA THR A 173 0.40 -0.56 -31.16
C THR A 173 -0.29 0.77 -31.48
N GLY A 174 0.13 1.86 -30.84
CA GLY A 174 -0.41 3.21 -31.04
C GLY A 174 -1.61 3.58 -30.15
N GLY A 175 -1.94 2.74 -29.17
CA GLY A 175 -2.93 3.07 -28.13
C GLY A 175 -2.37 4.06 -27.10
N ASN A 176 -3.27 4.68 -26.34
CA ASN A 176 -2.92 5.50 -25.18
C ASN A 176 -3.76 5.09 -23.96
N PRO A 177 -3.58 3.86 -23.44
CA PRO A 177 -4.30 3.40 -22.26
C PRO A 177 -3.92 4.21 -21.04
N ASP A 178 -4.91 4.51 -20.21
CA ASP A 178 -4.67 4.95 -18.85
C ASP A 178 -4.15 3.75 -18.03
N GLU A 179 -2.87 3.84 -17.65
CA GLU A 179 -2.17 2.77 -16.94
C GLU A 179 -2.86 2.41 -15.63
N ILE A 180 -3.37 3.41 -14.91
CA ILE A 180 -3.98 3.20 -13.61
C ILE A 180 -5.34 2.51 -13.77
N GLU A 181 -6.14 2.94 -14.74
CA GLU A 181 -7.43 2.30 -15.01
C GLU A 181 -7.24 0.82 -15.40
N VAL A 182 -6.22 0.51 -16.19
CA VAL A 182 -5.89 -0.87 -16.57
C VAL A 182 -5.48 -1.69 -15.34
N VAL A 183 -4.57 -1.20 -14.50
CA VAL A 183 -4.14 -1.89 -13.28
C VAL A 183 -5.32 -2.15 -12.34
N LEU A 184 -6.17 -1.15 -12.10
CA LEU A 184 -7.36 -1.29 -11.26
C LEU A 184 -8.35 -2.30 -11.85
N ALA A 185 -8.56 -2.29 -13.17
CA ALA A 185 -9.43 -3.25 -13.84
C ALA A 185 -8.95 -4.70 -13.65
N TYR A 186 -7.64 -4.94 -13.79
CA TYR A 186 -7.03 -6.25 -13.55
C TYR A 186 -7.15 -6.70 -12.09
N ARG A 187 -6.77 -5.84 -11.14
CA ARG A 187 -6.88 -6.09 -9.70
C ARG A 187 -8.29 -6.49 -9.31
N LEU A 188 -9.30 -5.82 -9.86
CA LEU A 188 -10.70 -6.07 -9.54
C LEU A 188 -11.25 -7.32 -10.21
N ALA A 189 -10.98 -7.50 -11.49
CA ALA A 189 -11.45 -8.65 -12.25
C ALA A 189 -10.90 -9.96 -11.68
N LEU A 190 -9.66 -9.95 -11.17
CA LEU A 190 -9.00 -11.13 -10.62
C LEU A 190 -9.10 -11.28 -9.11
N ARG A 191 -9.69 -10.30 -8.41
CA ARG A 191 -9.74 -10.24 -6.95
C ARG A 191 -10.23 -11.54 -6.31
N ARG A 192 -11.38 -12.04 -6.74
CA ARG A 192 -11.98 -13.26 -6.18
C ARG A 192 -11.26 -14.52 -6.63
N GLU A 193 -10.90 -14.58 -7.90
CA GLU A 193 -10.33 -15.81 -8.50
C GLU A 193 -8.89 -16.08 -8.08
N LEU A 194 -8.14 -15.02 -7.77
CA LEU A 194 -6.77 -15.10 -7.26
C LEU A 194 -6.66 -14.80 -5.77
N ASP A 195 -7.80 -14.57 -5.10
CA ASP A 195 -7.84 -14.30 -3.66
C ASP A 195 -6.92 -13.12 -3.27
N LEU A 196 -7.06 -12.01 -4.00
CA LEU A 196 -6.25 -10.81 -3.79
C LEU A 196 -6.69 -10.06 -2.53
N PRO A 197 -5.76 -9.42 -1.79
CA PRO A 197 -6.04 -8.81 -0.50
C PRO A 197 -6.65 -7.40 -0.67
N LEU A 198 -7.72 -7.29 -1.45
CA LEU A 198 -8.35 -6.03 -1.83
C LEU A 198 -9.76 -5.91 -1.27
N ARG A 199 -10.08 -4.75 -0.69
CA ARG A 199 -11.40 -4.44 -0.11
C ARG A 199 -12.32 -3.68 -1.07
N ILE A 200 -11.88 -3.43 -2.30
CA ILE A 200 -12.61 -2.66 -3.30
C ILE A 200 -13.84 -3.45 -3.78
N ASN A 201 -14.96 -2.75 -4.00
CA ASN A 201 -16.25 -3.34 -4.37
C ASN A 201 -16.49 -3.44 -5.89
N ASP A 202 -17.18 -4.52 -6.30
CA ASP A 202 -17.38 -4.89 -7.71
C ASP A 202 -18.31 -3.96 -8.51
N MET A 203 -19.10 -3.11 -7.85
CA MET A 203 -20.27 -2.47 -8.50
C MET A 203 -19.94 -1.35 -9.48
N LEU A 204 -18.79 -0.67 -9.34
CA LEU A 204 -18.50 0.55 -10.12
C LEU A 204 -17.42 0.36 -11.20
N PHE A 205 -16.67 -0.74 -11.15
CA PHE A 205 -15.54 -0.99 -12.06
C PHE A 205 -15.86 -1.88 -13.26
N ARG A 206 -17.13 -2.28 -13.43
CA ARG A 206 -17.56 -3.13 -14.56
C ARG A 206 -17.30 -2.50 -15.94
N ASN A 207 -16.99 -1.20 -15.98
CA ASN A 207 -16.76 -0.42 -17.19
C ASN A 207 -15.30 0.06 -17.37
N LEU A 208 -14.37 -0.29 -16.48
CA LEU A 208 -13.03 0.31 -16.51
C LEU A 208 -12.07 -0.43 -17.47
N ALA A 209 -11.43 0.39 -18.31
CA ALA A 209 -10.27 0.13 -19.16
C ALA A 209 -10.38 -0.81 -20.38
N GLY A 210 -11.56 -1.28 -20.77
CA GLY A 210 -11.68 -2.10 -21.99
C GLY A 210 -10.84 -3.40 -21.96
N VAL A 211 -10.43 -3.85 -20.78
CA VAL A 211 -9.70 -5.11 -20.59
C VAL A 211 -10.68 -6.24 -20.92
N GLY A 212 -10.38 -6.96 -22.01
CA GLY A 212 -11.24 -8.04 -22.48
C GLY A 212 -11.26 -9.22 -21.50
N THR A 213 -12.39 -9.92 -21.42
CA THR A 213 -12.54 -11.16 -20.62
C THR A 213 -11.44 -12.18 -20.90
N ARG A 214 -10.99 -12.27 -22.16
CA ARG A 214 -9.87 -13.11 -22.57
C ARG A 214 -8.55 -12.72 -21.92
N GLN A 215 -8.25 -11.42 -21.82
CA GLN A 215 -7.00 -10.94 -21.23
C GLN A 215 -6.99 -11.21 -19.72
N VAL A 216 -8.13 -10.98 -19.04
CA VAL A 216 -8.30 -11.36 -17.62
C VAL A 216 -8.07 -12.86 -17.42
N ALA A 217 -8.69 -13.71 -18.23
CA ALA A 217 -8.52 -15.17 -18.13
C ALA A 217 -7.06 -15.58 -18.36
N GLN A 218 -6.39 -14.99 -19.35
CA GLN A 218 -4.97 -15.25 -19.61
C GLN A 218 -4.08 -14.77 -18.46
N ALA A 219 -4.34 -13.59 -17.89
CA ALA A 219 -3.60 -13.10 -16.74
C ALA A 219 -3.75 -14.03 -15.54
N ARG A 220 -4.97 -14.52 -15.27
CA ARG A 220 -5.22 -15.53 -14.23
C ARG A 220 -4.36 -16.78 -14.43
N GLU A 221 -4.39 -17.35 -15.63
CA GLU A 221 -3.60 -18.55 -15.95
C GLU A 221 -2.10 -18.30 -15.80
N ARG A 222 -1.61 -17.14 -16.24
CA ARG A 222 -0.21 -16.74 -16.09
C ARG A 222 0.21 -16.62 -14.63
N VAL A 223 -0.63 -16.02 -13.77
CA VAL A 223 -0.35 -15.91 -12.33
C VAL A 223 -0.27 -17.31 -11.70
N LEU A 224 -1.26 -18.16 -11.94
CA LEU A 224 -1.31 -19.51 -11.37
C LEU A 224 -0.15 -20.39 -11.87
N ALA A 225 0.25 -20.26 -13.14
CA ALA A 225 1.37 -21.00 -13.70
C ALA A 225 2.73 -20.52 -13.16
N ALA A 226 2.86 -19.24 -12.81
CA ALA A 226 4.08 -18.67 -12.24
C ALA A 226 4.20 -18.89 -10.72
N GLU A 227 3.09 -19.26 -10.06
CA GLU A 227 3.03 -19.50 -8.62
C GLU A 227 3.64 -20.87 -8.27
N GLY A 228 4.93 -20.88 -7.97
CA GLY A 228 5.67 -22.04 -7.48
C GLY A 228 6.12 -21.84 -6.04
N SER A 229 6.41 -22.93 -5.34
CA SER A 229 6.96 -22.88 -3.97
C SER A 229 8.24 -22.04 -3.90
N GLU A 230 9.13 -22.19 -4.88
CA GLU A 230 10.39 -21.44 -4.95
C GLU A 230 10.19 -19.95 -5.24
N THR A 231 9.25 -19.57 -6.12
CA THR A 231 8.98 -18.16 -6.41
C THR A 231 8.31 -17.46 -5.23
N LEU A 232 7.41 -18.15 -4.54
CA LEU A 232 6.82 -17.68 -3.29
C LEU A 232 7.87 -17.55 -2.18
N ALA A 233 8.77 -18.53 -2.03
CA ALA A 233 9.80 -18.50 -1.00
C ALA A 233 10.75 -17.30 -1.17
N ARG A 234 11.18 -17.02 -2.41
CA ARG A 234 12.01 -15.84 -2.70
C ARG A 234 11.28 -14.54 -2.40
N SER A 235 10.03 -14.41 -2.85
CA SER A 235 9.24 -13.21 -2.59
C SER A 235 9.02 -12.98 -1.09
N LEU A 236 8.69 -14.02 -0.33
CA LEU A 236 8.51 -13.92 1.12
C LEU A 236 9.82 -13.56 1.84
N ALA A 237 10.96 -14.15 1.46
CA ALA A 237 12.25 -13.87 2.06
C ALA A 237 12.76 -12.43 1.84
N GLU A 238 12.15 -11.70 0.90
CA GLU A 238 12.42 -10.27 0.65
C GLU A 238 11.45 -9.34 1.39
N ARG A 239 10.40 -9.87 2.05
CA ARG A 239 9.38 -9.07 2.73
C ARG A 239 9.73 -8.84 4.19
N ASP A 240 9.76 -7.57 4.59
CA ASP A 240 10.14 -7.17 5.95
C ASP A 240 9.27 -7.79 7.04
N PHE A 241 7.94 -7.85 6.84
CA PHE A 241 7.04 -8.42 7.84
C PHE A 241 7.35 -9.89 8.13
N TRP A 242 7.77 -10.64 7.10
CA TRP A 242 8.07 -12.06 7.22
C TRP A 242 9.45 -12.25 7.86
N CYS A 243 10.45 -11.50 7.40
CA CYS A 243 11.78 -11.49 8.01
C CYS A 243 11.72 -11.10 9.49
N GLN A 244 10.93 -10.08 9.86
CA GLN A 244 10.71 -9.68 11.24
C GLN A 244 10.05 -10.80 12.05
N HIS A 245 9.03 -11.46 11.49
CA HIS A 245 8.41 -12.61 12.14
C HIS A 245 9.40 -13.75 12.39
N LEU A 246 10.21 -14.12 11.39
CA LEU A 246 11.22 -15.16 11.55
C LEU A 246 12.24 -14.82 12.65
N ARG A 247 12.72 -13.57 12.69
CA ARG A 247 13.65 -13.12 13.75
C ARG A 247 13.01 -13.20 15.14
N GLN A 248 11.74 -12.80 15.26
CA GLN A 248 11.02 -12.84 16.53
C GLN A 248 10.69 -14.27 16.98
N ALA A 249 10.18 -15.10 16.07
CA ALA A 249 9.76 -16.47 16.36
C ALA A 249 10.94 -17.41 16.64
N TYR A 250 12.08 -17.16 15.99
CA TYR A 250 13.29 -18.00 16.09
C TYR A 250 14.48 -17.25 16.69
N GLN A 251 14.23 -16.33 17.62
CA GLN A 251 15.23 -15.43 18.21
C GLN A 251 16.49 -16.15 18.68
N THR A 252 16.35 -17.21 19.49
CA THR A 252 17.51 -17.99 19.99
C THR A 252 18.37 -18.58 18.86
N ARG A 253 17.77 -18.96 17.72
CA ARG A 253 18.52 -19.47 16.56
C ARG A 253 19.29 -18.35 15.87
N PHE A 254 18.70 -17.16 15.77
CA PHE A 254 19.37 -15.99 15.20
C PHE A 254 20.47 -15.46 16.12
N ASP A 255 20.27 -15.43 17.44
CA ASP A 255 21.30 -15.04 18.41
C ASP A 255 22.53 -15.97 18.32
N ALA A 256 22.31 -17.28 18.21
CA ALA A 256 23.37 -18.25 18.04
C ALA A 256 24.08 -18.13 16.67
N PHE A 257 23.32 -17.80 15.62
CA PHE A 257 23.86 -17.53 14.28
C PHE A 257 24.72 -16.26 14.25
N ASP A 258 24.31 -15.20 14.97
CA ASP A 258 24.98 -13.90 14.99
C ASP A 258 26.20 -13.86 15.92
N ALA A 259 26.25 -14.71 16.95
CA ALA A 259 27.35 -14.79 17.92
C ALA A 259 28.77 -14.81 17.30
N PRO A 260 29.10 -15.65 16.30
CA PRO A 260 30.44 -15.64 15.69
C PRO A 260 30.76 -14.33 14.96
N TYR A 261 29.78 -13.69 14.33
CA TYR A 261 29.97 -12.40 13.64
C TYR A 261 30.18 -11.28 14.65
N HIS A 262 29.40 -11.25 15.74
CA HIS A 262 29.59 -10.31 16.85
C HIS A 262 30.98 -10.43 17.46
N ALA A 263 31.43 -11.64 17.79
CA ALA A 263 32.77 -11.88 18.35
C ALA A 263 33.89 -11.41 17.40
N ARG A 264 33.75 -11.64 16.09
CA ARG A 264 34.72 -11.17 15.08
C ARG A 264 34.72 -9.64 14.97
N MET A 265 33.56 -8.99 15.01
CA MET A 265 33.48 -7.52 15.02
C MET A 265 34.09 -6.92 16.28
N GLU A 266 33.84 -7.48 17.46
CA GLU A 266 34.44 -7.02 18.72
C GLU A 266 35.97 -7.14 18.69
N ALA A 267 36.49 -8.26 18.20
CA ALA A 267 37.93 -8.46 18.04
C ALA A 267 38.55 -7.41 17.10
N LEU A 268 37.91 -7.14 15.96
CA LEU A 268 38.35 -6.11 15.00
C LEU A 268 38.30 -4.70 15.60
N MET A 269 37.27 -4.38 16.39
CA MET A 269 37.17 -3.08 17.06
C MET A 269 38.23 -2.89 18.15
N ALA A 270 38.60 -3.97 18.85
CA ALA A 270 39.62 -3.94 19.89
C ALA A 270 41.06 -3.93 19.33
N ASP A 271 41.26 -4.35 18.08
CA ASP A 271 42.58 -4.41 17.46
C ASP A 271 43.12 -3.03 17.09
N ARG A 272 43.97 -2.49 17.97
CA ARG A 272 44.67 -1.20 17.78
C ARG A 272 45.93 -1.32 16.90
N SER A 273 46.30 -2.53 16.48
CA SER A 273 47.46 -2.73 15.60
C SER A 273 47.15 -2.40 14.14
N LEU A 274 45.87 -2.46 13.75
CA LEU A 274 45.41 -2.11 12.42
C LEU A 274 45.23 -0.60 12.25
N SER A 275 45.48 -0.10 11.04
CA SER A 275 45.06 1.25 10.68
C SER A 275 43.54 1.35 10.67
N GLU A 276 43.01 2.55 10.96
CA GLU A 276 41.56 2.77 11.00
C GLU A 276 40.86 2.38 9.70
N ALA A 277 41.45 2.72 8.55
CA ALA A 277 40.91 2.38 7.24
C ALA A 277 40.82 0.86 7.01
N VAL A 278 41.85 0.10 7.41
CA VAL A 278 41.86 -1.37 7.28
C VAL A 278 40.82 -2.00 8.22
N ARG A 279 40.75 -1.52 9.46
CA ARG A 279 39.77 -1.98 10.45
C ARG A 279 38.33 -1.76 9.98
N LEU A 280 38.00 -0.57 9.48
CA LEU A 280 36.67 -0.27 8.95
C LEU A 280 36.34 -1.13 7.72
N GLY A 281 37.30 -1.36 6.81
CA GLY A 281 37.12 -2.25 5.68
C GLY A 281 36.82 -3.69 6.09
N GLN A 282 37.55 -4.22 7.08
CA GLN A 282 37.31 -5.57 7.60
C GLN A 282 35.98 -5.68 8.35
N ILE A 283 35.56 -4.66 9.09
CA ILE A 283 34.22 -4.61 9.71
C ILE A 283 33.13 -4.65 8.63
N GLY A 284 33.28 -3.85 7.56
CA GLY A 284 32.35 -3.86 6.42
C GLY A 284 32.24 -5.25 5.79
N GLN A 285 33.37 -5.92 5.57
CA GLN A 285 33.38 -7.29 5.02
C GLN A 285 32.62 -8.27 5.93
N VAL A 286 32.81 -8.20 7.25
CA VAL A 286 32.08 -9.07 8.20
C VAL A 286 30.57 -8.81 8.15
N GLN A 287 30.16 -7.54 8.02
CA GLN A 287 28.76 -7.16 7.90
C GLN A 287 28.13 -7.67 6.59
N GLU A 288 28.85 -7.58 5.48
CA GLU A 288 28.41 -8.12 4.18
C GLU A 288 28.27 -9.65 4.23
N GLU A 289 29.28 -10.35 4.77
CA GLU A 289 29.26 -11.81 4.96
C GLU A 289 28.05 -12.22 5.82
N ARG A 290 27.80 -11.51 6.93
CA ARG A 290 26.63 -11.75 7.80
C ARG A 290 25.31 -11.53 7.04
N MET A 291 25.18 -10.42 6.32
CA MET A 291 23.97 -10.09 5.57
C MET A 291 23.64 -11.15 4.51
N LEU A 292 24.64 -11.62 3.77
CA LEU A 292 24.46 -12.67 2.77
C LEU A 292 24.04 -13.99 3.41
N ALA A 293 24.72 -14.39 4.49
CA ALA A 293 24.39 -15.62 5.22
C ALA A 293 22.98 -15.55 5.84
N GLU A 294 22.59 -14.40 6.39
CA GLU A 294 21.24 -14.18 6.93
C GLU A 294 20.18 -14.31 5.83
N ARG A 295 20.40 -13.70 4.66
CA ARG A 295 19.47 -13.82 3.51
C ARG A 295 19.29 -15.27 3.07
N THR A 296 20.38 -16.03 2.95
CA THR A 296 20.31 -17.47 2.64
C THR A 296 19.51 -18.21 3.69
N ARG A 297 19.76 -17.93 4.97
CA ARG A 297 19.05 -18.56 6.09
C ARG A 297 17.56 -18.26 6.09
N MET A 298 17.19 -16.99 5.85
CA MET A 298 15.78 -16.58 5.72
C MET A 298 15.09 -17.36 4.61
N LEU A 299 15.72 -17.48 3.44
CA LEU A 299 15.15 -18.22 2.31
C LEU A 299 14.95 -19.72 2.64
N GLU A 300 15.94 -20.37 3.26
CA GLU A 300 15.82 -21.77 3.70
C GLU A 300 14.67 -21.98 4.68
N MET A 301 14.57 -21.13 5.70
CA MET A 301 13.50 -21.20 6.70
C MET A 301 12.13 -20.95 6.06
N THR A 302 12.06 -20.06 5.08
CA THR A 302 10.83 -19.77 4.33
C THR A 302 10.38 -20.95 3.50
N ARG A 303 11.29 -21.62 2.79
CA ARG A 303 10.99 -22.84 2.02
C ARG A 303 10.40 -23.92 2.95
N HIS A 304 11.07 -24.16 4.07
CA HIS A 304 10.60 -25.15 5.04
C HIS A 304 9.22 -24.82 5.61
N ALA A 305 8.97 -23.54 5.95
CA ALA A 305 7.67 -23.12 6.44
C ALA A 305 6.55 -23.33 5.40
N LEU A 306 6.81 -23.04 4.13
CA LEU A 306 5.87 -23.29 3.03
C LEU A 306 5.60 -24.79 2.81
N GLU A 307 6.62 -25.64 2.92
CA GLU A 307 6.48 -27.10 2.83
C GLU A 307 5.59 -27.65 3.94
N VAL A 308 5.85 -27.25 5.19
CA VAL A 308 5.06 -27.68 6.36
C VAL A 308 3.59 -27.29 6.21
N VAL A 309 3.30 -26.09 5.71
CA VAL A 309 1.91 -25.66 5.46
C VAL A 309 1.27 -26.48 4.35
N ALA A 310 1.98 -26.75 3.26
CA ALA A 310 1.46 -27.57 2.16
C ALA A 310 1.12 -29.00 2.61
N GLU A 311 1.96 -29.62 3.44
CA GLU A 311 1.71 -30.95 4.01
C GLU A 311 0.46 -30.96 4.92
N GLN A 312 0.28 -29.92 5.74
CA GLN A 312 -0.88 -29.77 6.60
C GLN A 312 -2.18 -29.57 5.80
N GLU A 313 -2.14 -28.88 4.67
CA GLU A 313 -3.30 -28.69 3.80
C GLU A 313 -3.71 -29.96 3.06
N VAL A 314 -2.74 -30.82 2.71
CA VAL A 314 -3.00 -32.14 2.12
C VAL A 314 -3.59 -33.10 3.15
N ALA A 315 -3.11 -33.09 4.39
CA ALA A 315 -3.56 -33.99 5.45
C ALA A 315 -5.01 -33.73 5.95
N VAL A 316 -5.57 -32.55 5.68
CA VAL A 316 -6.92 -32.14 6.08
C VAL A 316 -7.97 -32.45 4.98
N ARG A 317 -7.54 -32.87 3.79
CA ARG A 317 -8.41 -33.27 2.67
C ARG A 317 -8.61 -34.77 2.61
#